data_AF-A0A2U1RI45-F1
#
_entry.id   AF-A0A2U1RI45-F1
#
_cell.length_a   1.000
_cell.length_b   1.000
_cell.length_c   1.000
_cell.angle_alpha   90.00
_cell.angle_beta   90.00
_cell.angle_gamma   90.00
#
_symmetry.space_group_name_H-M   'P 1'
#
loop_
_entity.id
_entity.type
_entity.pdbx_description
1 polymer ?
#
loop_
_entity_poly.entity_id
_entity_poly.type
_entity_poly.pdbx_seq_one_letter_code
_entity_poly.pdbx_strand_id
1 'polypeptide(L)' 'MARKIPALKPRELVRLLLAAGCAFCREGKGDHRLYSRVVAGRKRIVPIDMGAGELSPLYVLRILRQFGFSGEEIETFFR' A
#
# COMPACT_ATOMS: atom_id res chain seq x y z
N MET A 1 -14.77 4.52 16.54
CA MET A 1 -14.05 3.28 16.88
C MET A 1 -13.02 3.02 15.80
N ALA A 2 -11.72 3.03 16.13
CA ALA A 2 -10.67 2.74 15.16
C ALA A 2 -10.73 1.26 14.77
N ARG A 3 -11.17 0.96 13.54
CA ARG A 3 -11.11 -0.40 13.00
C ARG A 3 -9.64 -0.80 12.83
N LYS A 4 -9.33 -2.04 13.22
CA LYS A 4 -7.96 -2.57 13.16
C LYS A 4 -7.62 -2.87 11.69
N ILE A 5 -6.48 -2.35 11.24
CA ILE A 5 -5.93 -2.71 9.93
C ILE A 5 -5.58 -4.20 9.97
N PRO A 6 -6.03 -5.02 9.01
CA PRO A 6 -5.75 -6.45 8.99
C PRO A 6 -4.33 -6.73 8.49
N ALA A 7 -3.86 -7.95 8.75
CA ALA A 7 -2.74 -8.50 7.99
C ALA A 7 -3.22 -8.78 6.56
N LEU A 8 -2.34 -8.64 5.57
CA LEU A 8 -2.67 -8.85 4.16
C LEU A 8 -1.57 -9.64 3.47
N LYS A 9 -1.93 -10.50 2.52
CA LYS A 9 -0.95 -11.01 1.56
C LYS A 9 -0.48 -9.85 0.65
N PRO A 10 0.76 -9.85 0.15
CA PRO A 10 1.23 -8.79 -0.73
C PRO A 10 0.33 -8.55 -1.94
N ARG A 11 -0.23 -9.62 -2.52
CA ARG A 11 -1.15 -9.53 -3.66
C ARG A 11 -2.47 -8.83 -3.31
N GLU A 12 -2.96 -8.97 -2.08
CA GLU A 12 -4.18 -8.29 -1.61
C GLU A 12 -3.92 -6.80 -1.42
N LEU A 13 -2.80 -6.44 -0.79
CA LEU A 13 -2.38 -5.05 -0.67
C LEU A 13 -2.21 -4.40 -2.05
N VAL A 14 -1.55 -5.07 -3.00
CA VAL A 14 -1.40 -4.55 -4.37
C VAL A 14 -2.75 -4.31 -5.03
N ARG A 15 -3.69 -5.25 -4.94
CA ARG A 15 -5.04 -5.07 -5.54
C ARG A 15 -5.75 -3.84 -4.97
N LEU A 16 -5.70 -3.67 -3.65
CA LEU A 16 -6.25 -2.51 -2.96
C LEU A 16 -5.60 -1.21 -3.45
N LEU A 17 -4.27 -1.17 -3.54
CA LEU A 17 -3.53 0.01 -3.99
C LEU A 17 -3.86 0.38 -5.44
N LEU A 18 -3.96 -0.61 -6.34
CA LEU A 18 -4.33 -0.37 -7.73
C LEU A 18 -5.76 0.17 -7.84
N ALA A 19 -6.71 -0.39 -7.09
CA ALA A 19 -8.08 0.12 -7.02
C ALA A 19 -8.15 1.54 -6.45
N ALA A 20 -7.21 1.90 -5.56
CA ALA A 20 -7.11 3.21 -4.94
C ALA A 20 -6.28 4.24 -5.77
N GLY A 21 -5.98 3.93 -7.04
CA GLY A 21 -5.31 4.85 -7.97
C GLY A 21 -3.78 4.85 -7.89
N CYS A 22 -3.16 3.86 -7.24
CA CYS A 22 -1.73 3.63 -7.41
C CYS A 22 -1.45 2.92 -8.73
N ALA A 23 -0.25 3.11 -9.27
CA ALA A 23 0.20 2.48 -10.50
C ALA A 23 1.52 1.74 -10.30
N PHE A 24 1.65 0.56 -10.92
CA PHE A 24 2.93 -0.15 -10.98
C PHE A 24 3.98 0.71 -11.71
N CYS A 25 5.19 0.74 -11.18
CA CYS A 25 6.31 1.48 -11.77
C CYS A 25 7.34 0.55 -12.39
N ARG A 26 7.93 -0.32 -11.57
CA ARG A 26 8.98 -1.26 -11.99
C ARG A 26 9.21 -2.33 -10.93
N GLU A 27 9.91 -3.38 -11.33
CA GLU A 27 10.50 -4.32 -10.37
C GLU A 27 11.69 -3.66 -9.66
N GLY A 28 11.85 -4.00 -8.39
CA GLY A 28 12.96 -3.56 -7.54
C GLY A 28 14.05 -4.63 -7.45
N LYS A 29 14.93 -4.50 -6.45
CA LYS A 29 15.93 -5.53 -6.14
C LYS A 29 15.26 -6.65 -5.34
N GLY A 30 15.52 -7.91 -5.73
CA GLY A 30 14.90 -9.09 -5.12
C GLY A 30 13.39 -9.10 -5.35
N ASP A 31 12.62 -9.55 -4.36
CA ASP A 31 11.17 -9.70 -4.49
C ASP A 31 10.38 -8.40 -4.28
N HIS A 32 11.03 -7.23 -4.35
CA HIS A 32 10.33 -5.97 -4.19
C HIS A 32 9.75 -5.49 -5.52
N ARG A 33 8.54 -4.92 -5.47
CA ARG A 33 7.94 -4.19 -6.59
C ARG A 33 7.62 -2.76 -6.18
N LEU A 34 7.95 -1.81 -7.04
CA LEU A 34 7.72 -0.40 -6.79
C LEU A 34 6.40 0.03 -7.44
N TYR A 35 5.56 0.70 -6.66
CA TYR A 35 4.33 1.33 -7.11
C TYR A 35 4.39 2.83 -6.81
N SER A 36 3.57 3.61 -7.50
CA SER A 36 3.49 5.05 -7.29
C SER A 36 2.07 5.57 -7.16
N ARG A 37 1.94 6.72 -6.50
CA ARG A 37 0.73 7.52 -6.46
C ARG A 37 1.12 8.99 -6.59
N VAL A 38 0.31 9.78 -7.29
CA VAL A 38 0.48 11.24 -7.33
C VAL A 38 -0.50 11.86 -6.35
N VAL A 39 0.02 12.64 -5.39
CA VAL A 39 -0.80 13.35 -4.38
C VAL A 39 -0.30 14.78 -4.31
N ALA A 40 -1.21 15.75 -4.49
CA ALA A 40 -0.89 17.19 -4.53
C ALA A 40 0.27 17.53 -5.48
N GLY A 41 0.25 16.97 -6.70
CA GLY A 41 1.28 17.19 -7.72
C GLY A 41 2.62 16.49 -7.45
N ARG A 42 2.76 15.77 -6.33
CA ARG A 42 4.00 15.05 -5.97
C ARG A 42 3.84 13.56 -6.20
N LYS A 43 4.74 12.98 -6.99
CA LYS A 43 4.84 11.53 -7.18
C LYS A 43 5.51 10.88 -5.97
N ARG A 44 4.82 9.95 -5.34
CA ARG A 44 5.32 9.11 -4.25
C ARG A 44 5.57 7.71 -4.80
N ILE A 45 6.74 7.15 -4.55
CA ILE A 45 7.11 5.79 -4.98
C ILE A 45 7.40 4.97 -3.74
N VAL A 46 6.77 3.80 -3.62
CA VAL A 46 6.91 2.94 -2.44
C VAL A 46 7.17 1.51 -2.90
N PRO A 47 8.21 0.84 -2.35
CA PRO A 47 8.44 -0.58 -2.58
C PRO A 47 7.50 -1.43 -1.72
N ILE A 48 6.98 -2.50 -2.30
CA ILE A 48 6.20 -3.54 -1.61
C ILE A 48 6.99 -4.83 -1.70
N ASP A 49 7.20 -5.47 -0.55
CA ASP A 49 7.79 -6.80 -0.47
C ASP A 49 6.78 -7.84 -0.99
N MET A 50 7.06 -8.41 -2.16
CA MET A 50 6.22 -9.44 -2.77
C MET A 50 6.63 -10.86 -2.36
N GLY A 51 7.78 -11.02 -1.70
CA GLY A 51 8.27 -12.30 -1.19
C GLY A 51 7.70 -12.66 0.18
N ALA A 52 7.17 -11.67 0.90
CA ALA A 52 6.47 -11.89 2.17
C ALA A 52 5.25 -12.81 2.00
N GLY A 53 5.13 -13.84 2.84
CA GLY A 53 3.92 -14.67 2.88
C GLY A 53 2.69 -13.90 3.36
N GLU A 54 2.89 -13.03 4.37
CA GLU A 54 1.88 -12.16 4.95
C GLU A 54 2.54 -10.86 5.45
N LEU A 55 1.85 -9.74 5.25
CA LEU A 55 2.26 -8.40 5.69
C LEU A 55 1.53 -8.05 6.98
N SER A 56 2.28 -7.67 8.00
CA SER A 56 1.68 -7.27 9.29
C SER A 56 0.81 -6.03 9.16
N PRO A 57 -0.19 -5.85 10.04
CA PRO A 57 -1.00 -4.63 10.11
C PRO A 57 -0.20 -3.33 10.12
N LEU A 58 0.93 -3.31 10.83
CA LEU A 58 1.82 -2.16 10.90
C LEU A 58 2.52 -1.89 9.58
N TYR A 59 2.93 -2.94 8.86
CA TYR A 59 3.50 -2.80 7.52
C TYR A 59 2.45 -2.22 6.56
N VAL A 60 1.24 -2.79 6.54
CA VAL A 60 0.12 -2.32 5.71
C VAL A 60 -0.15 -0.84 5.97
N LEU A 61 -0.31 -0.45 7.24
CA LEU A 61 -0.54 0.95 7.61
C LEU A 61 0.59 1.87 7.14
N ARG A 62 1.85 1.43 7.32
CA ARG A 62 3.02 2.21 6.91
C ARG A 62 3.04 2.43 5.40
N ILE A 63 2.75 1.41 4.59
CA ILE A 63 2.69 1.52 3.14
C ILE A 63 1.60 2.52 2.71
N LEU A 64 0.40 2.41 3.29
CA LEU A 64 -0.70 3.34 2.98
C LEU A 64 -0.31 4.80 3.30
N ARG A 65 0.33 5.05 4.45
CA ARG A 65 0.83 6.38 4.80
C ARG A 65 1.95 6.88 3.87
N GLN A 66 2.84 6.01 3.42
CA GLN A 66 3.90 6.37 2.47
C GLN A 66 3.32 6.82 1.12
N PHE A 67 2.27 6.16 0.63
CA PHE A 67 1.50 6.60 -0.54
C PHE A 67 0.70 7.89 -0.30
N GLY A 68 0.56 8.33 0.94
CA GLY A 68 -0.13 9.56 1.29
C GLY A 68 -1.64 9.40 1.41
N PHE A 69 -2.14 8.19 1.67
CA PHE A 69 -3.55 8.01 2.02
C PHE A 69 -3.88 8.70 3.35
N SER A 70 -4.99 9.43 3.39
CA SER A 70 -5.50 10.07 4.61
C SER A 70 -6.07 9.04 5.57
N GLY A 71 -6.31 9.44 6.82
CA GLY A 71 -6.99 8.57 7.80
C GLY A 71 -8.35 8.10 7.30
N GLU A 72 -9.13 8.99 6.68
CA GLU A 72 -10.46 8.70 6.14
C GLU A 72 -10.43 7.73 4.96
N GLU A 73 -9.45 7.89 4.05
CA GLU A 73 -9.22 6.94 2.94
C GLU A 73 -8.88 5.55 3.49
N ILE A 74 -7.98 5.48 4.47
CA ILE A 74 -7.56 4.23 5.12
C ILE A 74 -8.74 3.56 5.83
N GLU A 75 -9.58 4.32 6.54
CA GLU A 75 -10.78 3.79 7.18
C GLU A 75 -11.75 3.19 6.16
N THR A 76 -11.89 3.82 4.99
CA THR A 76 -12.79 3.36 3.92
C THR A 76 -12.34 2.02 3.33
N PHE A 77 -11.03 1.74 3.27
CA PHE A 77 -10.51 0.47 2.76
C PHE A 77 -10.86 -0.75 3.60
N PHE A 78 -11.10 -0.56 4.90
CA PHE A 78 -11.33 -1.64 5.86
C PHE A 78 -12.71 -1.53 6.53
N ARG A 79 -13.65 -0.88 5.83
CA ARG A 79 -15.03 -0.75 6.29
C ARG A 79 -15.85 -2.02 6.14
#